data_AF-A0A2T4TFZ8-F1
#
_entry.id   AF-A0A2T4TFZ8-F1
#
_cell.length_a   1.000
_cell.length_b   1.000
_cell.length_c   1.000
_cell.angle_alpha   90.00
_cell.angle_beta   90.00
_cell.angle_gamma   90.00
#
_symmetry.space_group_name_H-M   'P 1'
#
loop_
_entity.id
_entity.type
_entity.pdbx_description
1 polymer ?
#
loop_
_entity_poly.entity_id
_entity_poly.type
_entity_poly.pdbx_seq_one_letter_code
_entity_poly.pdbx_strand_id
1 'polypeptide(L)'
;MKLGTFSVSSKAGEVLNWSMGLYLAFSGLSLIDNWTSAPNEGQGLITQAFATFQSSSMIQVIEAVALLATELTMLEVFRRCLSRNKHFTAQLAVIVVMVLTFLIAAASNLPMFLCTPEEMSSGVSGVALSKFSTFSIACGLVLFLTNLVLCIQLIVKYAGRIRLYGASLIGCDVAISLANMVYGYIYNNVGGVTMDQITTYGTIVSILSFVLGLAPYCLLRRTMVAAD
;
A
#
# COMPACT_ATOMS: atom_id res chain seq x y z
N MET A 1 -12.04 31.54 -3.65
CA MET A 1 -10.83 30.90 -4.23
C MET A 1 -10.80 29.43 -3.82
N LYS A 2 -10.46 28.50 -4.73
CA LYS A 2 -10.29 27.08 -4.38
C LYS A 2 -8.96 26.88 -3.67
N LEU A 3 -8.92 26.12 -2.57
CA LEU A 3 -7.70 25.88 -1.80
C LEU A 3 -6.69 25.08 -2.62
N GLY A 4 -5.44 25.52 -2.65
CA GLY A 4 -4.33 24.88 -3.37
C GLY A 4 -3.47 23.93 -2.51
N THR A 5 -3.41 24.21 -1.21
CA THR A 5 -2.62 23.53 -0.17
C THR A 5 -3.30 23.67 1.19
N PHE A 6 -3.07 22.73 2.10
CA PHE A 6 -3.52 22.79 3.49
C PHE A 6 -2.43 23.37 4.39
N SER A 7 -2.79 24.32 5.26
CA SER A 7 -1.92 24.85 6.31
C SER A 7 -1.95 23.92 7.53
N VAL A 8 -0.81 23.34 7.88
CA VAL A 8 -0.65 22.39 8.98
C VAL A 8 0.19 23.01 10.10
N SER A 9 -0.12 22.69 11.35
CA SER A 9 0.73 23.11 12.49
C SER A 9 2.11 22.48 12.38
N SER A 10 3.17 23.17 12.81
CA SER A 10 4.55 22.68 12.85
C SER A 10 4.65 21.23 13.39
N LYS A 11 4.01 20.94 14.53
CA LYS A 11 3.98 19.58 15.13
C LYS A 11 3.36 18.52 14.21
N ALA A 12 2.28 18.85 13.52
CA ALA A 12 1.62 17.92 12.60
C ALA A 12 2.39 17.76 11.28
N GLY A 13 3.17 18.78 10.88
CA GLY A 13 4.13 18.68 9.78
C GLY A 13 5.32 17.77 10.10
N GLU A 14 5.83 17.82 11.33
CA GLU A 14 6.89 16.90 11.78
C GLU A 14 6.41 15.45 11.82
N VAL A 15 5.23 15.20 12.40
CA VAL A 15 4.63 13.85 12.41
C VAL A 15 4.48 13.30 11.00
N LEU A 16 4.03 14.13 10.05
CA LEU A 16 3.90 13.75 8.64
C LEU A 16 5.25 13.44 7.98
N ASN A 17 6.30 14.19 8.32
CA ASN A 17 7.64 13.95 7.79
C ASN A 17 8.24 12.64 8.32
N TRP A 18 8.07 12.37 9.61
CA TRP A 18 8.52 11.15 10.26
C TRP A 18 7.76 9.92 9.77
N SER A 19 6.43 10.01 9.66
CA SER A 19 5.62 8.90 9.15
C SER A 19 5.96 8.59 7.69
N MET A 20 6.17 9.61 6.85
CA MET A 20 6.61 9.42 5.47
C MET A 20 8.01 8.76 5.41
N GLY A 21 8.95 9.19 6.25
CA GLY A 21 10.30 8.63 6.30
C GLY A 21 10.30 7.16 6.73
N LEU A 22 9.53 6.82 7.77
CA LEU A 22 9.36 5.44 8.23
C LEU A 22 8.64 4.59 7.17
N TYR A 23 7.59 5.12 6.54
CA TYR A 23 6.87 4.42 5.47
C TYR A 23 7.81 4.08 4.30
N LEU A 24 8.65 5.02 3.87
CA LEU A 24 9.67 4.78 2.83
C LEU A 24 10.67 3.70 3.24
N ALA A 25 11.14 3.73 4.49
CA ALA A 25 12.10 2.75 5.00
C ALA A 25 11.51 1.34 5.03
N PHE A 26 10.34 1.16 5.65
CA PHE A 26 9.66 -0.14 5.72
C PHE A 26 9.18 -0.62 4.35
N SER A 27 8.74 0.27 3.45
CA SER A 27 8.31 -0.16 2.12
C SER A 27 9.51 -0.64 1.29
N GLY A 28 10.69 -0.02 1.48
CA GLY A 28 11.93 -0.48 0.86
C GLY A 28 12.38 -1.84 1.38
N LEU A 29 12.23 -2.10 2.68
CA LEU A 29 12.47 -3.43 3.26
C LEU A 29 11.51 -4.45 2.64
N SER A 30 10.20 -4.17 2.62
CA SER A 30 9.18 -5.05 2.04
C SER A 30 9.42 -5.37 0.55
N LEU A 31 10.01 -4.45 -0.21
CA LEU A 31 10.41 -4.71 -1.59
C LEU A 31 11.58 -5.69 -1.69
N ILE A 32 12.60 -5.51 -0.85
CA ILE A 32 13.77 -6.41 -0.78
C ILE A 32 13.31 -7.80 -0.33
N ASP A 33 12.47 -7.83 0.68
CA ASP A 33 11.82 -8.99 1.27
C ASP A 33 11.11 -9.85 0.23
N ASN A 34 10.38 -9.22 -0.70
CA ASN A 34 9.71 -9.88 -1.83
C ASN A 34 10.68 -10.51 -2.86
N TRP A 35 11.95 -10.12 -2.86
CA TRP A 35 12.98 -10.70 -3.76
C TRP A 35 13.84 -11.75 -3.06
N THR A 36 13.98 -11.68 -1.74
CA THR A 36 14.86 -12.55 -0.94
C THR A 36 14.13 -13.69 -0.25
N SER A 37 12.83 -13.89 -0.49
CA SER A 37 11.93 -14.71 0.34
C SER A 37 12.27 -16.20 0.46
N ALA A 38 13.28 -16.71 -0.26
CA ALA A 38 13.83 -18.04 -0.02
C ALA A 38 15.37 -18.00 -0.09
N PRO A 39 16.08 -18.52 0.93
CA PRO A 39 17.52 -18.69 0.86
C PRO A 39 17.85 -19.67 -0.28
N ASN A 40 18.61 -19.21 -1.27
CA ASN A 40 19.04 -20.03 -2.40
C ASN A 40 20.57 -20.11 -2.42
N GLU A 41 21.14 -21.26 -2.81
CA GLU A 41 22.58 -21.56 -2.69
C GLU A 41 23.49 -20.62 -3.52
N GLY A 42 22.92 -19.78 -4.37
CA GLY A 42 23.62 -18.76 -5.16
C GLY A 42 23.58 -17.33 -4.59
N GLN A 43 22.95 -17.09 -3.43
CA GLN A 43 22.86 -15.77 -2.82
C GLN A 43 24.11 -15.41 -2.01
N GLY A 44 24.51 -14.14 -2.03
CA GLY A 44 25.64 -13.66 -1.21
C GLY A 44 25.35 -13.81 0.30
N LEU A 45 26.40 -13.97 1.11
CA LEU A 45 26.33 -14.17 2.58
C LEU A 45 25.37 -13.20 3.29
N ILE A 46 25.33 -11.94 2.87
CA ILE A 46 24.44 -10.92 3.45
C ILE A 46 22.98 -11.20 3.09
N THR A 47 22.69 -11.48 1.82
CA THR A 47 21.35 -11.80 1.32
C THR A 47 20.77 -13.05 1.99
N GLN A 48 21.60 -14.06 2.19
CA GLN A 48 21.21 -15.30 2.86
C GLN A 48 20.93 -15.07 4.36
N ALA A 49 21.74 -14.26 5.04
CA ALA A 49 21.50 -13.89 6.43
C ALA A 49 20.17 -13.12 6.59
N PHE A 50 19.91 -12.14 5.73
CA PHE A 50 18.65 -11.40 5.70
C PHE A 50 17.44 -12.32 5.46
N ALA A 51 17.50 -13.19 4.45
CA ALA A 51 16.44 -14.16 4.16
C ALA A 51 16.15 -15.08 5.36
N THR A 52 17.19 -15.47 6.11
CA THR A 52 17.06 -16.33 7.30
C THR A 52 16.42 -15.58 8.47
N PHE A 53 16.83 -14.35 8.75
CA PHE A 53 16.20 -13.53 9.79
C PHE A 53 14.73 -13.23 9.50
N GLN A 54 14.44 -12.96 8.24
CA GLN A 54 13.12 -12.52 7.79
C GLN A 54 12.15 -13.68 7.51
N SER A 55 12.63 -14.92 7.38
CA SER A 55 11.79 -16.12 7.38
C SER A 55 10.99 -16.32 8.67
N SER A 56 11.30 -15.56 9.73
CA SER A 56 10.47 -15.52 10.93
C SER A 56 9.16 -14.77 10.65
N SER A 57 8.04 -15.48 10.75
CA SER A 57 6.68 -14.94 10.58
C SER A 57 6.42 -13.69 11.43
N MET A 58 7.02 -13.57 12.62
CA MET A 58 6.83 -12.42 13.50
C MET A 58 7.42 -11.12 12.94
N ILE A 59 8.54 -11.18 12.22
CA ILE A 59 9.20 -9.99 11.66
C ILE A 59 8.38 -9.42 10.50
N GLN A 60 7.87 -10.29 9.64
CA GLN A 60 6.96 -9.88 8.54
C GLN A 60 5.69 -9.21 9.08
N VAL A 61 5.13 -9.71 10.18
CA VAL A 61 3.97 -9.04 10.81
C VAL A 61 4.35 -7.68 11.39
N ILE A 62 5.48 -7.57 12.08
CA ILE A 62 5.92 -6.29 12.68
C ILE A 62 6.10 -5.24 11.57
N GLU A 63 6.69 -5.62 10.44
CA GLU A 63 6.84 -4.75 9.28
C GLU A 63 5.47 -4.33 8.71
N ALA A 64 4.56 -5.28 8.48
CA ALA A 64 3.22 -5.00 7.96
C ALA A 64 2.43 -4.05 8.89
N VAL A 65 2.54 -4.25 10.21
CA VAL A 65 1.91 -3.40 11.22
C VAL A 65 2.55 -2.00 11.22
N ALA A 66 3.87 -1.90 11.07
CA ALA A 66 4.56 -0.61 10.99
C ALA A 66 4.19 0.18 9.73
N LEU A 67 4.10 -0.49 8.58
CA LEU A 67 3.61 0.10 7.32
C LEU A 67 2.18 0.63 7.47
N LEU A 68 1.29 -0.20 8.02
CA LEU A 68 -0.09 0.22 8.28
C LEU A 68 -0.17 1.41 9.25
N ALA A 69 0.60 1.38 10.34
CA ALA A 69 0.58 2.46 11.32
C ALA A 69 1.02 3.78 10.70
N THR A 70 2.12 3.77 9.92
CA THR A 70 2.61 4.96 9.23
C THR A 70 1.59 5.49 8.20
N GLU A 71 0.95 4.61 7.44
CA GLU A 71 -0.12 4.98 6.51
C GLU A 71 -1.32 5.65 7.22
N LEU A 72 -1.83 5.01 8.28
CA LEU A 72 -2.96 5.54 9.05
C LEU A 72 -2.62 6.88 9.71
N THR A 73 -1.39 7.08 10.18
CA THR A 73 -0.98 8.38 10.73
C THR A 73 -1.00 9.49 9.68
N MET A 74 -0.57 9.21 8.43
CA MET A 74 -0.63 10.18 7.33
C MET A 74 -2.08 10.52 6.97
N LEU A 75 -2.95 9.51 6.89
CA LEU A 75 -4.38 9.69 6.60
C LEU A 75 -5.10 10.43 7.73
N GLU A 76 -4.71 10.22 8.99
CA GLU A 76 -5.28 10.93 10.15
C GLU A 76 -4.94 12.43 10.12
N VAL A 77 -3.70 12.79 9.77
CA VAL A 77 -3.31 14.21 9.58
C VAL A 77 -4.14 14.82 8.44
N PHE A 78 -4.33 14.09 7.34
CA PHE A 78 -5.18 14.54 6.23
C PHE A 78 -6.64 14.72 6.63
N ARG A 79 -7.20 13.77 7.38
CA ARG A 79 -8.56 13.83 7.92
C ARG A 79 -8.77 15.08 8.78
N ARG A 80 -7.82 15.39 9.67
CA ARG A 80 -7.86 16.61 10.51
C ARG A 80 -7.84 17.89 9.68
N CYS A 81 -7.06 17.91 8.60
CA CYS A 81 -7.03 19.04 7.66
C CYS A 81 -8.37 19.24 6.96
N LEU A 82 -9.04 18.16 6.53
CA LEU A 82 -10.36 18.22 5.91
C LEU A 82 -11.44 18.69 6.91
N SER A 83 -11.35 18.23 8.16
CA SER A 83 -12.27 18.61 9.24
C SER A 83 -12.19 20.11 9.56
N ARG A 84 -10.96 20.66 9.63
CA ARG A 84 -10.73 22.09 9.86
C ARG A 84 -11.33 22.97 8.75
N ASN A 85 -11.41 22.45 7.53
CA ASN A 85 -12.01 23.14 6.38
C ASN A 85 -13.52 22.86 6.21
N LYS A 86 -14.19 22.27 7.21
CA LYS A 86 -15.63 21.98 7.24
C LYS A 86 -16.13 21.10 6.10
N HIS A 87 -15.27 20.25 5.52
CA HIS A 87 -15.64 19.33 4.45
C HIS A 87 -15.99 17.93 4.97
N PHE A 88 -17.19 17.80 5.54
CA PHE A 88 -17.67 16.58 6.19
C PHE A 88 -17.73 15.35 5.27
N THR A 89 -18.04 15.51 3.98
CA THR A 89 -18.14 14.41 3.01
C THR A 89 -16.77 13.79 2.69
N ALA A 90 -15.75 14.63 2.46
CA ALA A 90 -14.39 14.15 2.22
C ALA A 90 -13.78 13.56 3.49
N GLN A 91 -14.07 14.13 4.65
CA GLN A 91 -13.66 13.58 5.95
C GLN A 91 -14.22 12.16 6.16
N LEU A 92 -15.51 11.94 5.87
CA LEU A 92 -16.13 10.63 5.99
C LEU A 92 -15.51 9.62 5.02
N ALA A 93 -15.24 10.02 3.78
CA ALA A 93 -14.56 9.17 2.82
C ALA A 93 -13.16 8.74 3.30
N VAL A 94 -12.36 9.66 3.88
CA VAL A 94 -11.05 9.31 4.47
C VAL A 94 -11.18 8.34 5.64
N ILE A 95 -12.19 8.50 6.50
CA ILE A 95 -12.43 7.56 7.60
C ILE A 95 -12.74 6.16 7.07
N VAL A 96 -13.59 6.08 6.04
CA VAL A 96 -13.90 4.79 5.39
C VAL A 96 -12.65 4.16 4.78
N VAL A 97 -11.78 4.94 4.12
CA VAL A 97 -10.48 4.46 3.61
C VAL A 97 -9.59 3.94 4.73
N MET A 98 -9.48 4.66 5.86
CA MET A 98 -8.69 4.21 7.02
C MET A 98 -9.22 2.90 7.63
N VAL A 99 -10.54 2.73 7.71
CA VAL A 99 -11.14 1.49 8.23
C VAL A 99 -10.92 0.33 7.25
N LEU A 100 -11.09 0.57 5.95
CA LEU A 100 -10.91 -0.48 4.94
C LEU A 100 -9.45 -0.91 4.82
N THR A 101 -8.50 0.02 4.84
CA THR A 101 -7.05 -0.30 4.87
C THR A 101 -6.70 -1.15 6.09
N PHE A 102 -7.24 -0.81 7.26
CA PHE A 102 -7.12 -1.64 8.46
C PHE A 102 -7.72 -3.04 8.31
N LEU A 103 -8.93 -3.16 7.78
CA LEU A 103 -9.59 -4.45 7.59
C LEU A 103 -8.86 -5.34 6.59
N ILE A 104 -8.34 -4.77 5.50
CA ILE A 104 -7.55 -5.48 4.48
C ILE A 104 -6.26 -6.00 5.10
N ALA A 105 -5.51 -5.14 5.78
CA ALA A 105 -4.27 -5.52 6.44
C ALA A 105 -4.52 -6.59 7.51
N ALA A 106 -5.55 -6.43 8.34
CA ALA A 106 -5.95 -7.43 9.32
C ALA A 106 -6.28 -8.77 8.63
N ALA A 107 -7.11 -8.77 7.59
CA ALA A 107 -7.49 -9.99 6.87
C ALA A 107 -6.31 -10.68 6.15
N SER A 108 -5.33 -9.92 5.69
CA SER A 108 -4.13 -10.46 5.03
C SER A 108 -3.13 -11.07 6.02
N ASN A 109 -3.03 -10.53 7.24
CA ASN A 109 -2.05 -10.98 8.24
C ASN A 109 -2.65 -11.96 9.28
N LEU A 110 -3.97 -11.98 9.48
CA LEU A 110 -4.66 -12.90 10.39
C LEU A 110 -4.31 -14.38 10.16
N PRO A 111 -4.24 -14.87 8.91
CA PRO A 111 -3.95 -16.27 8.65
C PRO A 111 -2.59 -16.72 9.18
N MET A 112 -1.60 -15.82 9.24
CA MET A 112 -0.27 -16.11 9.78
C MET A 112 -0.28 -16.38 11.30
N PHE A 113 -1.33 -15.94 12.01
CA PHE A 113 -1.53 -16.21 13.43
C PHE A 113 -2.42 -17.42 13.72
N LEU A 114 -3.31 -17.76 12.79
CA LEU A 114 -4.36 -18.75 12.99
C LEU A 114 -4.01 -20.13 12.43
N CYS A 115 -3.12 -20.20 11.45
CA CYS A 115 -2.73 -21.45 10.80
C CYS A 115 -1.23 -21.73 10.98
N THR A 116 -0.89 -23.01 11.18
CA THR A 116 0.51 -23.43 11.12
C THR A 116 0.99 -23.45 9.65
N PRO A 117 2.32 -23.38 9.39
CA PRO A 117 2.86 -23.40 8.03
C PRO A 117 2.41 -24.63 7.23
N GLU A 118 2.26 -25.78 7.89
CA GLU A 118 1.80 -27.03 7.30
C GLU A 118 0.31 -27.00 6.91
N GLU A 119 -0.52 -26.26 7.65
CA GLU A 119 -1.94 -26.07 7.34
C GLU A 119 -2.16 -25.08 6.18
N MET A 120 -1.27 -24.10 6.01
CA MET A 120 -1.27 -23.19 4.86
C MET A 120 -0.92 -23.91 3.55
N SER A 121 -0.02 -24.91 3.57
CA SER A 121 0.41 -25.64 2.37
C SER A 121 -0.46 -26.86 2.04
N SER A 122 -1.13 -27.46 3.03
CA SER A 122 -1.85 -28.74 2.87
C SER A 122 -3.30 -28.61 2.36
N GLY A 123 -3.80 -27.39 2.10
CA GLY A 123 -5.14 -27.19 1.52
C GLY A 123 -6.33 -27.56 2.42
N VAL A 124 -6.10 -28.20 3.58
CA VAL A 124 -7.13 -28.59 4.56
C VAL A 124 -7.77 -27.35 5.22
N SER A 125 -7.02 -26.25 5.35
CA SER A 125 -7.52 -24.92 5.78
C SER A 125 -8.02 -24.04 4.62
N GLY A 126 -8.02 -24.57 3.40
CA GLY A 126 -8.25 -23.83 2.15
C GLY A 126 -9.60 -23.11 2.09
N VAL A 127 -10.64 -23.63 2.73
CA VAL A 127 -11.95 -22.97 2.79
C VAL A 127 -11.89 -21.70 3.63
N ALA A 128 -11.28 -21.73 4.83
CA ALA A 128 -11.18 -20.55 5.69
C ALA A 128 -10.26 -19.48 5.09
N LEU A 129 -9.10 -19.89 4.56
CA LEU A 129 -8.17 -19.02 3.83
C LEU A 129 -8.83 -18.36 2.61
N SER A 130 -9.63 -19.12 1.85
CA SER A 130 -10.36 -18.57 0.70
C SER A 130 -11.40 -17.51 1.11
N LYS A 131 -12.03 -17.63 2.30
CA LYS A 131 -12.96 -16.63 2.81
C LYS A 131 -12.24 -15.33 3.18
N PHE A 132 -11.07 -15.40 3.81
CA PHE A 132 -10.25 -14.21 4.11
C PHE A 132 -9.77 -13.51 2.83
N SER A 133 -9.32 -14.28 1.84
CA SER A 133 -8.93 -13.73 0.53
C SER A 133 -10.11 -13.07 -0.18
N THR A 134 -11.27 -13.73 -0.23
CA THR A 134 -12.49 -13.17 -0.84
C THR A 134 -12.95 -11.90 -0.12
N PHE A 135 -12.86 -11.87 1.21
CA PHE A 135 -13.16 -10.69 2.02
C PHE A 135 -12.20 -9.53 1.71
N SER A 136 -10.90 -9.80 1.64
CA SER A 136 -9.89 -8.80 1.27
C SER A 136 -10.14 -8.21 -0.12
N ILE A 137 -10.49 -9.06 -1.10
CA ILE A 137 -10.87 -8.62 -2.46
C ILE A 137 -12.12 -7.73 -2.42
N ALA A 138 -13.15 -8.12 -1.67
CA ALA A 138 -14.37 -7.33 -1.53
C ALA A 138 -14.09 -5.97 -0.86
N CYS A 139 -13.29 -5.94 0.21
CA CYS A 139 -12.86 -4.71 0.85
C CYS A 139 -12.02 -3.83 -0.09
N GLY A 140 -11.15 -4.43 -0.90
CA GLY A 140 -10.36 -3.75 -1.92
C GLY A 140 -11.23 -3.06 -2.98
N LEU A 141 -12.29 -3.72 -3.45
CA LEU A 141 -13.26 -3.11 -4.38
C LEU A 141 -13.98 -1.91 -3.76
N VAL A 142 -14.41 -2.03 -2.50
CA VAL A 142 -15.05 -0.92 -1.78
C VAL A 142 -14.06 0.22 -1.55
N LEU A 143 -12.80 -0.09 -1.26
CA LEU A 143 -11.73 0.90 -1.11
C LEU A 143 -11.50 1.65 -2.43
N PHE A 144 -11.42 0.93 -3.55
CA PHE A 144 -11.29 1.54 -4.88
C PHE A 144 -12.45 2.49 -5.20
N LEU A 145 -13.69 2.06 -4.96
CA LEU A 145 -14.87 2.91 -5.14
C LEU A 145 -14.85 4.15 -4.24
N THR A 146 -14.41 3.99 -2.99
CA THR A 146 -14.30 5.10 -2.03
C THR A 146 -13.20 6.08 -2.46
N ASN A 147 -12.06 5.58 -2.92
CA ASN A 147 -10.99 6.39 -3.50
C ASN A 147 -11.45 7.14 -4.76
N LEU A 148 -12.33 6.55 -5.57
CA LEU A 148 -12.89 7.18 -6.76
C LEU A 148 -13.80 8.34 -6.37
N VAL A 149 -14.70 8.12 -5.40
CA VAL A 149 -15.55 9.18 -4.85
C VAL A 149 -14.70 10.30 -4.24
N LEU A 150 -13.65 9.96 -3.50
CA LEU A 150 -12.73 10.92 -2.89
C LEU A 150 -11.95 11.70 -3.96
N CYS A 151 -11.48 11.05 -5.01
CA CYS A 151 -10.85 11.66 -6.17
C CYS A 151 -11.76 12.70 -6.83
N ILE A 152 -13.01 12.34 -7.15
CA ILE A 152 -13.99 13.27 -7.74
C ILE A 152 -14.23 14.45 -6.81
N GLN A 153 -14.44 14.21 -5.52
CA GLN A 153 -14.65 15.28 -4.54
C GLN A 153 -13.46 16.24 -4.45
N LEU A 154 -12.22 15.71 -4.48
CA LEU A 154 -11.01 16.52 -4.43
C LEU A 154 -10.82 17.33 -5.72
N ILE A 155 -11.04 16.73 -6.89
CA ILE A 155 -10.89 17.40 -8.19
C ILE A 155 -11.91 18.53 -8.37
N VAL A 156 -13.16 18.30 -7.96
CA VAL A 156 -14.24 19.28 -8.13
C VAL A 156 -14.08 20.46 -7.16
N LYS A 157 -13.76 20.17 -5.88
CA LYS A 157 -13.77 21.18 -4.81
C LYS A 157 -12.43 21.92 -4.62
N TYR A 158 -11.30 21.30 -4.93
CA TYR A 158 -9.98 21.88 -4.69
C TYR A 158 -9.23 22.23 -5.98
N ALA A 159 -8.16 23.00 -5.86
CA ALA A 159 -7.26 23.35 -6.96
C ALA A 159 -5.81 22.97 -6.59
N GLY A 160 -4.89 23.11 -7.55
CA GLY A 160 -3.46 22.93 -7.29
C GLY A 160 -3.06 21.51 -6.88
N ARG A 161 -2.24 21.38 -5.84
CA ARG A 161 -1.58 20.13 -5.45
C ARG A 161 -2.55 19.10 -4.87
N ILE A 162 -3.65 19.55 -4.26
CA ILE A 162 -4.71 18.69 -3.72
C ILE A 162 -5.43 17.91 -4.83
N ARG A 163 -5.58 18.53 -6.01
CA ARG A 163 -6.17 17.88 -7.20
C ARG A 163 -5.27 16.75 -7.73
N LEU A 164 -3.95 16.96 -7.71
CA LEU A 164 -2.98 15.94 -8.13
C LEU A 164 -2.97 14.74 -7.17
N TYR A 165 -3.09 14.98 -5.86
CA TYR A 165 -3.26 13.90 -4.90
C TYR A 165 -4.52 13.07 -5.18
N GLY A 166 -5.67 13.74 -5.37
CA GLY A 166 -6.91 13.05 -5.74
C GLY A 166 -6.78 12.22 -7.01
N ALA A 167 -6.15 12.76 -8.07
CA ALA A 167 -5.91 12.02 -9.30
C ALA A 167 -4.97 10.82 -9.10
N SER A 168 -3.94 10.96 -8.25
CA SER A 168 -2.97 9.89 -8.01
C SER A 168 -3.56 8.67 -7.31
N LEU A 169 -4.57 8.85 -6.45
CA LEU A 169 -5.23 7.74 -5.74
C LEU A 169 -5.87 6.73 -6.69
N ILE A 170 -6.37 7.16 -7.86
CA ILE A 170 -6.94 6.26 -8.87
C ILE A 170 -5.93 5.97 -9.97
N GLY A 171 -5.16 6.98 -10.39
CA GLY A 171 -4.19 6.82 -11.47
C GLY A 171 -3.12 5.78 -11.15
N CYS A 172 -2.62 5.75 -9.90
CA CYS A 172 -1.61 4.78 -9.50
C CYS A 172 -2.21 3.37 -9.39
N ASP A 173 -3.35 3.20 -8.70
CA ASP A 173 -4.01 1.90 -8.55
C ASP A 173 -4.37 1.28 -9.91
N VAL A 174 -4.90 2.06 -10.85
CA VAL A 174 -5.23 1.59 -12.20
C VAL A 174 -3.98 1.21 -12.98
N ALA A 175 -2.91 2.00 -12.90
CA ALA A 175 -1.65 1.69 -13.58
C ALA A 175 -0.99 0.41 -13.03
N ILE A 176 -1.02 0.21 -11.72
CA ILE A 176 -0.56 -1.03 -11.06
C ILE A 176 -1.39 -2.23 -11.52
N SER A 177 -2.72 -2.09 -11.55
CA SER A 177 -3.62 -3.15 -11.99
C SER A 177 -3.37 -3.55 -13.46
N LEU A 178 -3.19 -2.56 -14.35
CA LEU A 178 -2.84 -2.81 -15.75
C LEU A 178 -1.49 -3.52 -15.90
N ALA A 179 -0.47 -3.09 -15.14
CA ALA A 179 0.85 -3.73 -15.17
C ALA A 179 0.77 -5.20 -14.70
N ASN A 180 0.01 -5.47 -13.63
CA ASN A 180 -0.22 -6.84 -13.13
C ASN A 180 -0.99 -7.70 -14.13
N MET A 181 -1.97 -7.12 -14.84
CA MET A 181 -2.72 -7.83 -15.88
C MET A 181 -1.82 -8.21 -17.07
N VAL A 182 -0.93 -7.30 -17.50
CA VAL A 182 0.07 -7.57 -18.54
C VAL A 182 1.02 -8.69 -18.11
N TYR A 183 1.54 -8.62 -16.88
CA TYR A 183 2.38 -9.68 -16.33
C TYR A 183 1.66 -11.04 -16.27
N GLY A 184 0.43 -11.06 -15.76
CA GLY A 184 -0.39 -12.26 -15.72
C GLY A 184 -0.68 -12.85 -17.11
N TYR A 185 -0.82 -12.00 -18.13
CA TYR A 185 -0.96 -12.45 -19.51
C TYR A 185 0.32 -13.11 -20.04
N ILE A 186 1.48 -12.48 -19.81
CA ILE A 186 2.79 -13.03 -20.21
C ILE A 186 3.03 -14.37 -19.51
N TYR A 187 2.73 -14.47 -18.23
CA TYR A 187 2.94 -15.67 -17.43
C TYR A 187 2.07 -16.86 -17.86
N ASN A 188 0.79 -16.62 -18.17
CA ASN A 188 -0.17 -17.72 -18.41
C ASN A 188 -0.41 -18.03 -19.90
N ASN A 189 -0.31 -17.04 -20.79
CA ASN A 189 -0.82 -17.16 -22.16
C ASN A 189 0.27 -17.05 -23.24
N VAL A 190 1.50 -16.64 -22.89
CA VAL A 190 2.60 -16.55 -23.85
C VAL A 190 3.48 -17.79 -23.74
N GLY A 191 3.44 -18.64 -24.76
CA GLY A 191 4.32 -19.80 -24.87
C GLY A 191 5.75 -19.43 -25.25
N GLY A 192 6.74 -20.15 -24.73
CA GLY A 192 8.16 -19.98 -25.08
C GLY A 192 8.92 -18.94 -24.25
N VAL A 193 8.33 -18.40 -23.18
CA VAL A 193 9.02 -17.52 -22.23
C VAL A 193 9.86 -18.36 -21.27
N THR A 194 11.14 -18.03 -21.14
CA THR A 194 12.04 -18.68 -20.18
C THR A 194 11.76 -18.20 -18.76
N MET A 195 12.11 -19.01 -17.74
CA MET A 195 11.91 -18.61 -16.34
C MET A 195 12.65 -17.32 -15.98
N ASP A 196 13.85 -17.10 -16.52
CA ASP A 196 14.61 -15.86 -16.30
C ASP A 196 13.88 -14.62 -16.81
N GLN A 197 13.20 -14.73 -17.96
CA GLN A 197 12.40 -13.63 -18.51
C GLN A 197 11.17 -13.34 -17.65
N ILE A 198 10.50 -14.39 -17.16
CA ILE A 198 9.36 -14.25 -16.23
C ILE A 198 9.80 -13.52 -14.96
N THR A 199 10.91 -13.94 -14.34
CA THR A 199 11.46 -13.29 -13.15
C THR A 199 11.80 -11.83 -13.44
N THR A 200 12.43 -11.54 -14.58
CA THR A 200 12.76 -10.16 -14.98
C THR A 200 11.52 -9.27 -15.10
N TYR A 201 10.47 -9.73 -15.77
CA TYR A 201 9.21 -8.99 -15.88
C TYR A 201 8.53 -8.83 -14.51
N GLY A 202 8.58 -9.87 -13.66
CA GLY A 202 8.06 -9.81 -12.29
C GLY A 202 8.78 -8.73 -11.47
N THR A 203 10.10 -8.67 -11.52
CA THR A 203 10.89 -7.63 -10.84
C THR A 203 10.52 -6.23 -11.34
N ILE A 204 10.37 -6.03 -12.66
CA ILE A 204 9.97 -4.73 -13.23
C ILE A 204 8.60 -4.30 -12.70
N VAL A 205 7.63 -5.22 -12.67
CA VAL A 205 6.28 -4.91 -12.17
C VAL A 205 6.28 -4.64 -10.66
N SER A 206 7.09 -5.36 -9.88
CA SER A 206 7.26 -5.09 -8.45
C SER A 206 7.87 -3.71 -8.18
N ILE A 207 8.92 -3.31 -8.91
CA ILE A 207 9.52 -1.96 -8.80
C ILE A 207 8.50 -0.90 -9.20
N LEU A 208 7.79 -1.10 -10.31
CA LEU A 208 6.77 -0.17 -10.78
C LEU A 208 5.65 -0.02 -9.73
N SER A 209 5.20 -1.13 -9.15
CA SER A 209 4.16 -1.14 -8.12
C SER A 209 4.61 -0.42 -6.86
N PHE A 210 5.87 -0.60 -6.46
CA PHE A 210 6.47 0.13 -5.35
C PHE A 210 6.50 1.65 -5.61
N VAL A 211 7.00 2.10 -6.76
CA VAL A 211 7.07 3.52 -7.10
C VAL A 211 5.68 4.16 -7.18
N LEU A 212 4.73 3.48 -7.83
CA LEU A 212 3.36 3.96 -7.95
C LEU A 212 2.60 3.92 -6.62
N GLY A 213 2.88 2.94 -5.75
CA GLY A 213 2.31 2.87 -4.40
C GLY A 213 2.78 4.01 -3.48
N LEU A 214 4.03 4.47 -3.64
CA LEU A 214 4.59 5.60 -2.88
C LEU A 214 4.09 6.97 -3.36
N ALA A 215 3.67 7.08 -4.62
CA ALA A 215 3.35 8.36 -5.26
C ALA A 215 2.18 9.11 -4.59
N PRO A 216 1.05 8.46 -4.19
CA PRO A 216 -0.03 9.13 -3.46
C PRO A 216 0.44 9.75 -2.15
N TYR A 217 1.26 9.07 -1.35
CA TYR A 217 1.73 9.59 -0.07
C TYR A 217 2.75 10.72 -0.24
N CYS A 218 3.64 10.61 -1.24
CA CYS A 218 4.52 11.72 -1.63
C CYS A 218 3.72 12.98 -2.01
N LEU A 219 2.64 12.80 -2.77
CA LEU A 219 1.76 13.89 -3.17
C LEU A 219 0.95 14.44 -1.99
N LEU A 220 0.46 13.58 -1.10
CA LEU A 220 -0.22 13.96 0.14
C LEU A 220 0.66 14.89 0.99
N ARG A 221 1.94 14.55 1.18
CA ARG A 221 2.90 15.43 1.86
C ARG A 221 3.02 16.79 1.15
N ARG A 222 3.10 16.81 -0.18
CA ARG A 222 3.17 18.07 -0.96
C ARG A 222 1.89 18.93 -0.87
N THR A 223 0.76 18.35 -0.48
CA THR A 223 -0.47 19.11 -0.23
C THR A 223 -0.48 19.86 1.10
N MET A 224 0.38 19.45 2.05
CA MET A 224 0.42 19.99 3.41
C MET A 224 1.67 20.86 3.60
N VAL A 225 1.47 22.13 3.89
CA VAL A 225 2.55 23.10 4.14
C VAL A 225 2.45 23.55 5.58
N ALA A 226 3.58 23.58 6.29
CA ALA A 226 3.64 24.12 7.64
C ALA A 226 3.20 25.59 7.60
N ALA A 227 2.29 25.98 8.49
CA ALA A 227 2.03 27.39 8.73
C ALA A 227 3.23 27.99 9.45
N ASP A 228 3.79 29.07 8.88
CA ASP A 228 4.81 29.90 9.52
C ASP A 228 4.29 30.49 10.86
#